data_AF-A0A251XQR9-F1
#
_entry.id   AF-A0A251XQR9-F1
#
_cell.length_a   1.000
_cell.length_b   1.000
_cell.length_c   1.000
_cell.angle_alpha   90.00
_cell.angle_beta   90.00
_cell.angle_gamma   90.00
#
_symmetry.space_group_name_H-M   'P 1'
#
loop_
_entity.id
_entity.type
_entity.pdbx_description
1 polymer ?
#
loop_
_entity_poly.entity_id
_entity_poly.type
_entity_poly.pdbx_seq_one_letter_code
_entity_poly.pdbx_strand_id
1 'polypeptide(L)'
;MTSGRGIPEERLEEVAHHYRAFGGISPINEQNRELKAALEARLAERGIDLPVLWGNRNWGPYLNDALREAEEKGYRQLIAVATSAYSSYSSCRQYREDFADALEDTGLQGVIRIDKVRQFFDHPGFVTPFIEGTRDGIRDVVAHFEAEGAPVDLATDVEIMFSTHSIPSSDAAKSGPAERGFDQDGAYAAQHLAVAEVVMHEVRKELGIDQDVPWQLVYQSRSGPPSMPWLEPDVNDAIGELPAKGRRAVVIVPLGFVSDHMEVKWDLDNEATESAAENGLYSVRVPTPGVHAAYVDGLIDLVLERRDGMAAADRPHMTDLGPWYDVCRTGCCENVRLGFKPAVSGLAP
;
A
#
# COMPACT_ATOMS: atom_id res chain seq x y z
N MET A 1 25.55 1.61 6.30
CA MET A 1 26.08 0.40 6.97
C MET A 1 24.94 -0.25 7.73
N THR A 2 24.43 -1.37 7.23
CA THR A 2 23.33 -2.13 7.84
C THR A 2 23.91 -3.09 8.89
N SER A 3 24.11 -2.61 10.11
CA SER A 3 24.43 -3.49 11.24
C SER A 3 23.15 -4.20 11.70
N GLY A 4 23.05 -5.51 11.49
CA GLY A 4 22.20 -6.37 12.33
C GLY A 4 21.06 -7.16 11.68
N ARG A 5 20.93 -7.21 10.35
CA ARG A 5 20.04 -8.19 9.70
C ARG A 5 20.89 -9.05 8.79
N GLY A 6 20.92 -10.36 9.00
CA GLY A 6 21.63 -11.35 8.18
C GLY A 6 21.02 -11.45 6.77
N ILE A 7 21.11 -10.36 6.02
CA ILE A 7 20.68 -10.26 4.63
C ILE A 7 21.76 -10.96 3.80
N PRO A 8 21.43 -11.98 3.00
CA PRO A 8 22.39 -12.63 2.11
C PRO A 8 23.13 -11.63 1.23
N GLU A 9 24.40 -11.88 0.94
CA GLU A 9 25.25 -10.97 0.17
C GLU A 9 24.71 -10.72 -1.24
N GLU A 10 24.10 -11.74 -1.87
CA GLU A 10 23.39 -11.61 -3.15
C GLU A 10 22.22 -10.61 -3.07
N ARG A 11 21.47 -10.58 -1.97
CA ARG A 11 20.39 -9.61 -1.72
C ARG A 11 20.93 -8.21 -1.45
N LEU A 12 22.10 -8.09 -0.83
CA LEU A 12 22.77 -6.80 -0.67
C LEU A 12 23.29 -6.27 -2.01
N GLU A 13 23.74 -7.15 -2.91
CA GLU A 13 24.15 -6.79 -4.27
C GLU A 13 22.97 -6.40 -5.15
N GLU A 14 21.86 -7.14 -5.11
CA GLU A 14 20.60 -6.84 -5.80
C GLU A 14 20.03 -5.48 -5.35
N VAL A 15 19.89 -5.27 -4.03
CA VAL A 15 19.49 -3.98 -3.47
C VAL A 15 20.50 -2.88 -3.85
N ALA A 16 21.80 -3.15 -3.82
CA ALA A 16 22.80 -2.15 -4.22
C ALA A 16 22.76 -1.84 -5.72
N HIS A 17 22.36 -2.78 -6.59
CA HIS A 17 22.19 -2.55 -8.02
C HIS A 17 21.02 -1.58 -8.25
N HIS A 18 19.88 -1.82 -7.60
CA HIS A 18 18.69 -0.96 -7.70
C HIS A 18 18.97 0.46 -7.21
N TYR A 19 19.74 0.61 -6.12
CA TYR A 19 20.13 1.93 -5.61
C TYR A 19 21.09 2.69 -6.54
N ARG A 20 21.98 2.01 -7.27
CA ARG A 20 22.93 2.67 -8.18
C ARG A 20 22.28 3.26 -9.42
N ALA A 21 21.22 2.63 -9.94
CA ALA A 21 20.47 3.13 -11.09
C ALA A 21 19.80 4.50 -10.83
N PHE A 22 19.52 4.82 -9.55
CA PHE A 22 18.86 6.07 -9.12
C PHE A 22 19.78 7.02 -8.33
N GLY A 23 21.09 6.96 -8.56
CA GLY A 23 22.05 7.88 -7.91
C GLY A 23 22.22 7.67 -6.41
N GLY A 24 21.80 6.51 -5.87
CA GLY A 24 22.04 6.10 -4.49
C GLY A 24 21.05 6.66 -3.45
N ILE A 25 20.00 7.37 -3.87
CA ILE A 25 19.02 8.01 -2.97
C ILE A 25 17.63 7.43 -3.22
N SER A 26 17.02 6.84 -2.19
CA SER A 26 15.63 6.39 -2.28
C SER A 26 14.68 7.59 -2.34
N PRO A 27 13.75 7.64 -3.32
CA PRO A 27 12.80 8.75 -3.47
C PRO A 27 11.80 8.85 -2.31
N ILE A 28 11.71 7.81 -1.46
CA ILE A 28 10.74 7.73 -0.37
C ILE A 28 10.87 8.87 0.65
N ASN A 29 12.08 9.36 0.92
CA ASN A 29 12.26 10.46 1.88
C ASN A 29 11.73 11.77 1.32
N GLU A 30 11.92 12.02 0.03
CA GLU A 30 11.37 13.22 -0.60
C GLU A 30 9.84 13.13 -0.64
N GLN A 31 9.29 12.00 -1.04
CA GLN A 31 7.84 11.77 -1.03
C GLN A 31 7.22 11.91 0.35
N ASN A 32 7.89 11.44 1.41
CA ASN A 32 7.41 11.66 2.78
C ASN A 32 7.44 13.15 3.17
N ARG A 33 8.43 13.93 2.69
CA ARG A 33 8.45 15.39 2.89
C ARG A 33 7.33 16.07 2.14
N GLU A 34 7.09 15.68 0.89
CA GLU A 34 6.00 16.19 0.05
C GLU A 34 4.63 15.86 0.68
N LEU A 35 4.40 14.62 1.11
CA LEU A 35 3.17 14.20 1.78
C LEU A 35 2.97 14.94 3.10
N LYS A 36 4.03 15.10 3.91
CA LYS A 36 3.99 15.90 5.13
C LYS A 36 3.58 17.35 4.83
N ALA A 37 4.21 17.98 3.84
CA ALA A 37 3.90 19.36 3.46
C ALA A 37 2.45 19.49 2.94
N ALA A 38 1.97 18.52 2.17
CA ALA A 38 0.60 18.49 1.68
C ALA A 38 -0.41 18.34 2.82
N LEU A 39 -0.15 17.47 3.80
CA LEU A 39 -0.97 17.32 5.01
C LEU A 39 -1.00 18.62 5.83
N GLU A 40 0.15 19.26 6.06
CA GLU A 40 0.23 20.52 6.81
C GLU A 40 -0.53 21.66 6.12
N ALA A 41 -0.35 21.81 4.80
CA ALA A 41 -1.09 22.79 4.01
C ALA A 41 -2.60 22.52 4.08
N ARG A 42 -3.01 21.26 3.91
CA ARG A 42 -4.42 20.90 3.88
C ARG A 42 -5.10 21.01 5.25
N LEU A 43 -4.40 20.70 6.34
CA LEU A 43 -4.87 20.94 7.71
C LEU A 43 -5.09 22.44 7.96
N ALA A 44 -4.15 23.29 7.52
CA ALA A 44 -4.27 24.74 7.63
C ALA A 44 -5.46 25.29 6.83
N GLU A 45 -5.66 24.83 5.59
CA GLU A 45 -6.83 25.18 4.76
C GLU A 45 -8.16 24.79 5.42
N ARG A 46 -8.19 23.64 6.09
CA ARG A 46 -9.37 23.15 6.83
C ARG A 46 -9.53 23.79 8.21
N GLY A 47 -8.61 24.68 8.63
CA GLY A 47 -8.63 25.32 9.94
C GLY A 47 -8.42 24.35 11.11
N ILE A 48 -7.71 23.25 10.87
CA ILE A 48 -7.45 22.20 11.87
C ILE A 48 -6.04 22.40 12.43
N ASP A 49 -5.95 22.74 13.71
CA ASP A 49 -4.68 22.89 14.42
C ASP A 49 -4.18 21.53 14.91
N LEU A 50 -3.59 20.75 14.00
CA LEU A 50 -2.90 19.49 14.30
C LEU A 50 -1.49 19.51 13.72
N PRO A 51 -0.44 19.37 14.54
CA PRO A 51 0.93 19.28 14.06
C PRO A 51 1.20 17.93 13.40
N VAL A 52 2.01 17.93 12.33
CA VAL A 52 2.42 16.71 11.63
C VAL A 52 3.87 16.37 11.99
N LEU A 53 4.07 15.18 12.56
CA LEU A 53 5.38 14.61 12.85
C LEU A 53 5.69 13.48 11.86
N TRP A 54 6.97 13.26 11.56
CA TRP A 54 7.41 12.21 10.65
C TRP A 54 8.57 11.42 11.25
N GLY A 55 8.43 10.09 11.28
CA GLY A 55 9.50 9.16 11.60
C GLY A 55 9.35 7.88 10.78
N ASN A 56 10.44 7.42 10.16
CA ASN A 56 10.48 6.15 9.45
C ASN A 56 11.00 5.03 10.35
N ARG A 57 10.79 3.81 9.86
CA ARG A 57 11.23 2.56 10.52
C ARG A 57 12.69 2.22 10.22
N ASN A 58 13.15 2.47 9.00
CA ASN A 58 14.44 1.97 8.51
C ASN A 58 15.45 3.07 8.14
N TRP A 59 15.05 4.35 8.14
CA TRP A 59 15.94 5.46 7.78
C TRP A 59 15.58 6.77 8.49
N GLY A 60 16.54 7.66 8.69
CA GLY A 60 16.31 8.95 9.34
C GLY A 60 15.32 9.86 8.56
N PRO A 61 14.47 10.65 9.25
CA PRO A 61 14.27 10.67 10.71
C PRO A 61 13.62 9.38 11.19
N TYR A 62 14.02 8.86 12.36
CA TYR A 62 13.46 7.63 12.92
C TYR A 62 12.22 7.92 13.79
N LEU A 63 11.43 6.89 14.08
CA LEU A 63 10.32 6.99 15.05
C LEU A 63 10.78 7.56 16.40
N ASN A 64 11.97 7.17 16.89
CA ASN A 64 12.54 7.68 18.14
C ASN A 64 12.78 9.20 18.08
N ASP A 65 13.11 9.74 16.91
CA ASP A 65 13.31 11.19 16.73
C ASP A 65 11.96 11.93 16.77
N ALA A 66 10.94 11.38 16.10
CA ALA A 66 9.59 11.93 16.14
C ALA A 66 8.98 11.91 17.56
N LEU A 67 9.27 10.89 18.36
CA LEU A 67 8.81 10.82 19.75
C LEU A 67 9.52 11.81 20.67
N ARG A 68 10.82 12.04 20.48
CA ARG A 68 11.57 13.10 21.20
C ARG A 68 11.03 14.48 20.84
N GLU A 69 10.79 14.74 19.56
CA GLU A 69 10.15 15.98 19.12
C GLU A 69 8.76 16.17 19.76
N ALA A 70 7.96 15.10 19.83
CA ALA A 70 6.66 15.12 20.50
C ALA A 70 6.80 15.45 22.00
N GLU A 71 7.77 14.85 22.68
CA GLU A 71 8.04 15.12 24.09
C GLU A 71 8.42 16.59 24.32
N GLU A 72 9.40 17.08 23.57
CA GLU A 72 9.94 18.45 23.62
C GLU A 72 8.83 19.50 23.39
N LYS A 73 7.91 19.22 22.46
CA LYS A 73 6.75 20.08 22.17
C LYS A 73 5.58 19.90 23.14
N GLY A 74 5.69 19.00 24.11
CA GLY A 74 4.66 18.77 25.12
C GLY A 74 3.48 17.92 24.64
N TYR A 75 3.58 17.25 23.49
CA TYR A 75 2.53 16.36 22.99
C TYR A 75 2.49 15.06 23.81
N ARG A 76 1.29 14.60 24.16
CA ARG A 76 1.07 13.41 24.99
C ARG A 76 0.17 12.37 24.35
N GLN A 77 -0.60 12.76 23.33
CA GLN A 77 -1.48 11.89 22.57
C GLN A 77 -1.16 12.08 21.09
N LEU A 78 -0.80 10.98 20.44
CA LEU A 78 -0.46 10.94 19.02
C LEU A 78 -1.44 10.02 18.30
N ILE A 79 -1.86 10.42 17.10
CA ILE A 79 -2.60 9.56 16.17
C ILE A 79 -1.66 9.21 15.03
N ALA A 80 -1.26 7.95 14.98
CA ALA A 80 -0.37 7.42 13.96
C ALA A 80 -1.15 7.08 12.68
N VAL A 81 -0.63 7.60 11.56
CA VAL A 81 -0.98 7.18 10.20
C VAL A 81 0.17 6.32 9.70
N ALA A 82 -0.03 5.00 9.66
CA ALA A 82 0.90 4.12 8.96
C ALA A 82 0.63 4.24 7.46
N THR A 83 1.67 4.48 6.65
CA THR A 83 1.56 4.63 5.19
C THR A 83 1.40 3.27 4.47
N SER A 84 0.51 2.42 4.98
CA SER A 84 0.16 1.12 4.42
C SER A 84 -1.31 0.81 4.69
N ALA A 85 -2.09 0.62 3.63
CA ALA A 85 -3.55 0.58 3.70
C ALA A 85 -4.13 -0.76 4.14
N TYR A 86 -3.39 -1.86 3.96
CA TYR A 86 -3.91 -3.24 4.03
C TYR A 86 -3.52 -3.98 5.31
N SER A 87 -4.28 -5.01 5.65
CA SER A 87 -4.04 -5.84 6.82
C SER A 87 -3.02 -6.92 6.51
N SER A 88 -1.84 -6.85 7.14
CA SER A 88 -0.85 -7.94 7.19
C SER A 88 0.10 -7.71 8.36
N TYR A 89 1.04 -8.63 8.63
CA TYR A 89 2.06 -8.38 9.64
C TYR A 89 2.87 -7.12 9.31
N SER A 90 3.50 -7.08 8.13
CA SER A 90 4.38 -5.98 7.70
C SER A 90 3.66 -4.64 7.52
N SER A 91 2.36 -4.67 7.17
CA SER A 91 1.54 -3.47 6.91
C SER A 91 0.66 -3.04 8.09
N CYS A 92 0.65 -3.78 9.21
CA CYS A 92 -0.19 -3.44 10.35
C CYS A 92 0.45 -3.74 11.70
N ARG A 93 0.69 -5.01 12.01
CA ARG A 93 1.17 -5.42 13.34
C ARG A 93 2.56 -4.88 13.59
N GLN A 94 3.44 -4.96 12.61
CA GLN A 94 4.83 -4.56 12.73
C GLN A 94 4.96 -3.07 13.07
N TYR A 95 4.18 -2.18 12.44
CA TYR A 95 4.15 -0.75 12.83
C TYR A 95 3.79 -0.55 14.31
N ARG A 96 2.85 -1.33 14.84
CA ARG A 96 2.44 -1.25 16.24
C ARG A 96 3.50 -1.79 17.20
N GLU A 97 4.27 -2.78 16.77
CA GLU A 97 5.45 -3.29 17.48
C GLU A 97 6.56 -2.24 17.46
N ASP A 98 6.85 -1.63 16.30
CA ASP A 98 7.86 -0.57 16.17
C ASP A 98 7.50 0.67 17.02
N PHE A 99 6.21 1.00 17.17
CA PHE A 99 5.78 2.05 18.09
C PHE A 99 6.01 1.68 19.56
N ALA A 100 5.82 0.41 19.93
CA ALA A 100 6.08 -0.07 21.28
C ALA A 100 7.59 -0.01 21.59
N ASP A 101 8.41 -0.52 20.68
CA ASP A 101 9.87 -0.48 20.77
C ASP A 101 10.37 0.96 20.87
N ALA A 102 9.86 1.88 20.04
CA ALA A 102 10.25 3.28 20.08
C ALA A 102 9.86 4.01 21.39
N LEU A 103 8.69 3.68 21.98
CA LEU A 103 8.28 4.22 23.28
C LEU A 103 9.17 3.70 24.42
N GLU A 104 9.58 2.43 24.36
CA GLU A 104 10.50 1.84 25.33
C GLU A 104 11.91 2.46 25.21
N ASP A 105 12.45 2.49 23.99
CA ASP A 105 13.79 3.04 23.68
C ASP A 105 13.96 4.51 24.10
N THR A 106 12.88 5.28 24.04
CA THR A 106 12.88 6.71 24.41
C THR A 106 12.52 6.94 25.88
N GLY A 107 12.11 5.90 26.62
CA GLY A 107 11.63 6.03 28.00
C GLY A 107 10.27 6.74 28.10
N LEU A 108 9.50 6.81 27.01
CA LEU A 108 8.23 7.52 26.92
C LEU A 108 7.01 6.62 27.11
N GLN A 109 7.23 5.33 27.40
CA GLN A 109 6.17 4.42 27.79
C GLN A 109 5.41 4.95 29.02
N GLY A 110 4.09 5.07 28.90
CA GLY A 110 3.23 5.64 29.95
C GLY A 110 3.23 7.18 30.01
N VAL A 111 4.09 7.85 29.25
CA VAL A 111 4.14 9.31 29.10
C VAL A 111 3.42 9.76 27.83
N ILE A 112 3.71 9.10 26.70
CA ILE A 112 3.06 9.34 25.41
C ILE A 112 2.17 8.15 25.08
N ARG A 113 0.93 8.44 24.67
CA ARG A 113 -0.01 7.47 24.12
C ARG A 113 -0.05 7.60 22.60
N ILE A 114 0.08 6.47 21.91
CA ILE A 114 -0.06 6.37 20.45
C ILE A 114 -1.32 5.56 20.15
N ASP A 115 -2.30 6.22 19.53
CA ASP A 115 -3.42 5.57 18.84
C ASP A 115 -3.11 5.47 17.35
N LYS A 116 -3.78 4.58 16.62
CA LYS A 116 -3.60 4.40 15.17
C LYS A 116 -4.95 4.60 14.47
N VAL A 117 -4.93 5.16 13.27
CA VAL A 117 -6.09 5.10 12.36
C VAL A 117 -6.38 3.65 11.95
N ARG A 118 -7.62 3.34 11.56
CA ARG A 118 -7.96 2.04 10.97
C ARG A 118 -7.18 1.78 9.69
N GLN A 119 -7.12 0.50 9.29
CA GLN A 119 -6.71 0.18 7.92
C GLN A 119 -7.69 0.85 6.96
N PHE A 120 -7.14 1.51 5.94
CA PHE A 120 -7.88 2.45 5.10
C PHE A 120 -7.95 2.01 3.63
N PHE A 121 -7.70 0.72 3.35
CA PHE A 121 -7.78 0.14 2.01
C PHE A 121 -9.09 0.50 1.26
N ASP A 122 -10.18 0.69 1.99
CA ASP A 122 -11.51 0.99 1.47
C ASP A 122 -11.92 2.46 1.60
N HIS A 123 -11.07 3.33 2.15
CA HIS A 123 -11.42 4.72 2.35
C HIS A 123 -11.48 5.44 0.98
N PRO A 124 -12.53 6.23 0.67
CA PRO A 124 -12.66 6.88 -0.63
C PRO A 124 -11.42 7.67 -1.05
N GLY A 125 -10.84 8.43 -0.13
CA GLY A 125 -9.59 9.16 -0.39
C GLY A 125 -8.41 8.30 -0.87
N PHE A 126 -8.33 7.02 -0.47
CA PHE A 126 -7.30 6.10 -0.93
C PHE A 126 -7.66 5.42 -2.25
N VAL A 127 -8.93 5.11 -2.48
CA VAL A 127 -9.40 4.37 -3.67
C VAL A 127 -9.54 5.28 -4.90
N THR A 128 -9.97 6.54 -4.71
CA THR A 128 -10.18 7.51 -5.79
C THR A 128 -8.97 7.70 -6.72
N PRO A 129 -7.72 7.88 -6.23
CA PRO A 129 -6.55 7.97 -7.10
C PRO A 129 -6.39 6.76 -8.04
N PHE A 130 -6.74 5.55 -7.59
CA PHE A 130 -6.67 4.35 -8.43
C PHE A 130 -7.81 4.28 -9.45
N ILE A 131 -9.01 4.76 -9.10
CA ILE A 131 -10.12 4.90 -10.07
C ILE A 131 -9.69 5.85 -11.18
N GLU A 132 -9.24 7.05 -10.83
CA GLU A 132 -8.83 8.08 -11.79
C GLU A 132 -7.66 7.60 -12.65
N GLY A 133 -6.63 7.04 -12.02
CA GLY A 133 -5.44 6.56 -12.71
C GLY A 133 -5.71 5.35 -13.62
N THR A 134 -6.56 4.40 -13.20
CA THR A 134 -6.93 3.24 -14.05
C THR A 134 -7.78 3.68 -15.24
N ARG A 135 -8.73 4.60 -15.03
CA ARG A 135 -9.50 5.21 -16.12
C ARG A 135 -8.57 5.85 -17.15
N ASP A 136 -7.62 6.66 -16.69
CA ASP A 136 -6.73 7.38 -17.58
C ASP A 136 -5.74 6.43 -18.27
N GLY A 137 -5.31 5.36 -17.60
CA GLY A 137 -4.53 4.29 -18.22
C GLY A 137 -5.29 3.54 -19.33
N ILE A 138 -6.58 3.23 -19.13
CA ILE A 138 -7.40 2.64 -20.19
C ILE A 138 -7.55 3.59 -21.38
N ARG A 139 -7.77 4.89 -21.13
CA ARG A 139 -7.84 5.90 -22.19
C ARG A 139 -6.55 5.99 -23.00
N ASP A 140 -5.41 5.89 -22.33
CA ASP A 140 -4.09 5.88 -22.98
C ASP A 140 -3.93 4.67 -23.91
N VAL A 141 -4.27 3.47 -23.44
CA VAL A 141 -4.28 2.25 -24.26
C VAL A 141 -5.18 2.41 -25.50
N VAL A 142 -6.42 2.91 -25.32
CA VAL A 142 -7.35 3.13 -26.43
C VAL A 142 -6.77 4.13 -27.43
N ALA A 143 -6.29 5.28 -26.95
CA ALA A 143 -5.74 6.32 -27.80
C ALA A 143 -4.50 5.86 -28.58
N HIS A 144 -3.63 5.06 -27.96
CA HIS A 144 -2.46 4.47 -28.61
C HIS A 144 -2.87 3.61 -29.82
N PHE A 145 -3.77 2.64 -29.62
CA PHE A 145 -4.18 1.73 -30.67
C PHE A 145 -5.10 2.35 -31.74
N GLU A 146 -5.89 3.36 -31.38
CA GLU A 146 -6.61 4.18 -32.36
C GLU A 146 -5.65 4.94 -33.28
N ALA A 147 -4.56 5.51 -32.74
CA ALA A 147 -3.55 6.21 -33.51
C ALA A 147 -2.80 5.28 -34.48
N GLU A 148 -2.64 4.00 -34.13
CA GLU A 148 -2.08 2.97 -35.00
C GLU A 148 -3.07 2.42 -36.06
N GLY A 149 -4.34 2.86 -36.02
CA GLY A 149 -5.39 2.36 -36.91
C GLY A 149 -5.81 0.92 -36.62
N ALA A 150 -5.54 0.43 -35.41
CA ALA A 150 -5.81 -0.93 -34.96
C ALA A 150 -6.53 -0.93 -33.61
N PRO A 151 -7.77 -0.39 -33.53
CA PRO A 151 -8.50 -0.21 -32.28
C PRO A 151 -8.59 -1.51 -31.48
N VAL A 152 -8.63 -1.37 -30.15
CA VAL A 152 -8.70 -2.50 -29.21
C VAL A 152 -10.13 -2.74 -28.75
N ASP A 153 -10.47 -4.02 -28.57
CA ASP A 153 -11.63 -4.42 -27.76
C ASP A 153 -11.17 -4.65 -26.32
N LEU A 154 -11.65 -3.84 -25.38
CA LEU A 154 -11.21 -3.91 -23.98
C LEU A 154 -11.47 -5.26 -23.31
N ALA A 155 -12.44 -6.05 -23.79
CA ALA A 155 -12.78 -7.35 -23.20
C ALA A 155 -11.82 -8.46 -23.66
N THR A 156 -11.24 -8.33 -24.84
CA THR A 156 -10.37 -9.35 -25.44
C THR A 156 -8.91 -8.94 -25.51
N ASP A 157 -8.62 -7.65 -25.66
CA ASP A 157 -7.28 -7.17 -26.00
C ASP A 157 -6.54 -6.58 -24.80
N VAL A 158 -7.25 -6.21 -23.73
CA VAL A 158 -6.67 -5.50 -22.57
C VAL A 158 -6.82 -6.32 -21.29
N GLU A 159 -5.79 -6.28 -20.46
CA GLU A 159 -5.78 -6.85 -19.11
C GLU A 159 -5.44 -5.77 -18.09
N ILE A 160 -6.19 -5.69 -16.98
CA ILE A 160 -5.84 -4.83 -15.84
C ILE A 160 -5.18 -5.68 -14.74
N MET A 161 -3.96 -5.34 -14.36
CA MET A 161 -3.22 -6.05 -13.31
C MET A 161 -3.10 -5.16 -12.08
N PHE A 162 -3.80 -5.53 -11.01
CA PHE A 162 -3.65 -4.90 -9.72
C PHE A 162 -2.45 -5.53 -9.01
N SER A 163 -1.37 -4.78 -8.84
CA SER A 163 -0.13 -5.25 -8.25
C SER A 163 0.02 -4.84 -6.77
N THR A 164 0.55 -5.76 -5.97
CA THR A 164 0.92 -5.55 -4.57
C THR A 164 2.14 -6.38 -4.18
N HIS A 165 2.78 -6.07 -3.05
CA HIS A 165 3.86 -6.92 -2.56
C HIS A 165 3.37 -8.33 -2.25
N SER A 166 4.10 -9.33 -2.73
CA SER A 166 3.90 -10.69 -2.27
C SER A 166 4.29 -10.80 -0.78
N ILE A 167 3.58 -11.65 -0.05
CA ILE A 167 3.93 -12.03 1.32
C ILE A 167 3.94 -13.56 1.44
N PRO A 168 4.68 -14.13 2.41
CA PRO A 168 4.62 -15.57 2.67
C PRO A 168 3.17 -16.01 2.93
N SER A 169 2.73 -17.11 2.31
CA SER A 169 1.33 -17.55 2.40
C SER A 169 0.88 -17.81 3.85
N SER A 170 1.81 -18.22 4.73
CA SER A 170 1.55 -18.35 6.17
C SER A 170 1.23 -17.03 6.87
N ASP A 171 1.86 -15.94 6.42
CA ASP A 171 1.63 -14.59 6.96
C ASP A 171 0.33 -14.03 6.37
N ALA A 172 0.02 -14.34 5.10
CA ALA A 172 -1.26 -14.04 4.46
C ALA A 172 -2.43 -14.69 5.21
N ALA A 173 -2.35 -15.99 5.50
CA ALA A 173 -3.35 -16.74 6.26
C ALA A 173 -3.62 -16.19 7.67
N LYS A 174 -2.70 -15.38 8.22
CA LYS A 174 -2.82 -14.73 9.54
C LYS A 174 -3.21 -13.26 9.46
N SER A 175 -3.44 -12.75 8.25
CA SER A 175 -3.79 -11.36 8.00
C SER A 175 -5.26 -11.11 8.36
N GLY A 176 -5.49 -10.05 9.14
CA GLY A 176 -6.79 -9.71 9.69
C GLY A 176 -7.18 -10.54 10.93
N PRO A 177 -8.38 -10.32 11.48
CA PRO A 177 -8.85 -11.02 12.67
C PRO A 177 -9.52 -12.33 12.26
N ALA A 178 -9.22 -13.42 12.97
CA ALA A 178 -9.67 -14.76 12.61
C ALA A 178 -11.21 -14.89 12.58
N GLU A 179 -11.93 -14.09 13.38
CA GLU A 179 -13.39 -14.13 13.49
C GLU A 179 -14.11 -13.66 12.21
N ARG A 180 -13.40 -12.98 11.29
CA ARG A 180 -13.95 -12.57 9.99
C ARG A 180 -14.03 -13.71 8.98
N GLY A 181 -13.38 -14.85 9.25
CA GLY A 181 -13.55 -16.07 8.45
C GLY A 181 -13.10 -15.95 6.98
N PHE A 182 -12.03 -15.21 6.71
CA PHE A 182 -11.41 -15.18 5.39
C PHE A 182 -10.86 -16.55 4.99
N ASP A 183 -10.60 -16.73 3.71
CA ASP A 183 -9.99 -17.95 3.16
C ASP A 183 -8.50 -18.06 3.51
N GLN A 184 -7.79 -18.95 2.82
CA GLN A 184 -6.38 -19.25 3.08
C GLN A 184 -5.43 -18.08 2.83
N ASP A 185 -5.79 -17.10 2.00
CA ASP A 185 -4.96 -15.93 1.71
C ASP A 185 -5.30 -14.73 2.62
N GLY A 186 -6.29 -14.92 3.49
CA GLY A 186 -6.63 -14.05 4.60
C GLY A 186 -7.14 -12.68 4.17
N ALA A 187 -7.18 -11.75 5.14
CA ALA A 187 -7.67 -10.40 4.86
C ALA A 187 -6.78 -9.63 3.86
N TYR A 188 -5.52 -10.02 3.68
CA TYR A 188 -4.60 -9.29 2.80
C TYR A 188 -5.07 -9.38 1.34
N ALA A 189 -5.23 -10.60 0.81
CA ALA A 189 -5.73 -10.78 -0.56
C ALA A 189 -7.18 -10.32 -0.69
N ALA A 190 -8.05 -10.68 0.27
CA ALA A 190 -9.46 -10.29 0.23
C ALA A 190 -9.67 -8.76 0.17
N GLN A 191 -8.86 -7.99 0.90
CA GLN A 191 -8.93 -6.52 0.85
C GLN A 191 -8.47 -5.96 -0.50
N HIS A 192 -7.40 -6.49 -1.10
CA HIS A 192 -6.97 -6.05 -2.43
C HIS A 192 -8.01 -6.37 -3.51
N LEU A 193 -8.56 -7.59 -3.50
CA LEU A 193 -9.61 -8.01 -4.43
C LEU A 193 -10.85 -7.13 -4.32
N ALA A 194 -11.31 -6.84 -3.10
CA ALA A 194 -12.48 -5.98 -2.89
C ALA A 194 -12.26 -4.55 -3.42
N VAL A 195 -11.04 -4.00 -3.27
CA VAL A 195 -10.72 -2.67 -3.82
C VAL A 195 -10.60 -2.72 -5.34
N ALA A 196 -9.98 -3.76 -5.89
CA ALA A 196 -9.89 -3.96 -7.34
C ALA A 196 -11.29 -4.03 -7.98
N GLU A 197 -12.23 -4.75 -7.36
CA GLU A 197 -13.63 -4.81 -7.80
C GLU A 197 -14.29 -3.43 -7.84
N VAL A 198 -14.10 -2.62 -6.78
CA VAL A 198 -14.61 -1.24 -6.72
C VAL A 198 -14.00 -0.37 -7.81
N VAL A 199 -12.67 -0.44 -7.98
CA VAL A 199 -11.96 0.34 -9.01
C VAL A 199 -12.51 -0.02 -10.38
N MET A 200 -12.62 -1.30 -10.71
CA MET A 200 -13.16 -1.75 -11.99
C MET A 200 -14.62 -1.36 -12.19
N HIS A 201 -15.44 -1.42 -11.14
CA HIS A 201 -16.83 -1.00 -11.19
C HIS A 201 -16.97 0.49 -11.53
N GLU A 202 -16.29 1.37 -10.78
CA GLU A 202 -16.38 2.81 -10.99
C GLU A 202 -15.75 3.23 -12.32
N VAL A 203 -14.62 2.63 -12.72
CA VAL A 203 -13.99 2.92 -14.02
C VAL A 203 -14.90 2.56 -15.18
N ARG A 204 -15.55 1.38 -15.16
CA ARG A 204 -16.51 0.99 -16.22
C ARG A 204 -17.67 1.97 -16.30
N LYS A 205 -18.20 2.39 -15.16
CA LYS A 205 -19.28 3.38 -15.06
C LYS A 205 -18.87 4.76 -15.58
N GLU A 206 -17.67 5.25 -15.23
CA GLU A 206 -17.15 6.54 -15.70
C GLU A 206 -16.85 6.56 -17.20
N LEU A 207 -16.42 5.43 -17.76
CA LEU A 207 -16.12 5.30 -19.19
C LEU A 207 -17.31 4.83 -20.04
N GLY A 208 -18.45 4.48 -19.42
CA GLY A 208 -19.60 3.93 -20.14
C GLY A 208 -19.31 2.58 -20.81
N ILE A 209 -18.48 1.75 -20.17
CA ILE A 209 -18.09 0.43 -20.65
C ILE A 209 -19.08 -0.61 -20.11
N ASP A 210 -19.91 -1.15 -21.00
CA ASP A 210 -20.88 -2.19 -20.65
C ASP A 210 -20.27 -3.61 -20.59
N GLN A 211 -19.12 -3.79 -21.23
CA GLN A 211 -18.39 -5.07 -21.28
C GLN A 211 -17.50 -5.30 -20.06
N ASP A 212 -17.32 -6.56 -19.69
CA ASP A 212 -16.34 -6.92 -18.67
C ASP A 212 -14.92 -6.72 -19.21
N VAL A 213 -14.13 -5.91 -18.50
CA VAL A 213 -12.71 -5.73 -18.75
C VAL A 213 -11.95 -6.71 -17.84
N PRO A 214 -11.17 -7.64 -18.40
CA PRO A 214 -10.41 -8.62 -17.65
C PRO A 214 -9.45 -7.97 -16.66
N TRP A 215 -9.40 -8.51 -15.45
CA TRP A 215 -8.47 -8.06 -14.44
C TRP A 215 -8.07 -9.18 -13.50
N GLN A 216 -6.93 -9.01 -12.84
CA GLN A 216 -6.42 -9.94 -11.84
C GLN A 216 -5.56 -9.24 -10.79
N LEU A 217 -5.48 -9.84 -9.60
CA LEU A 217 -4.52 -9.47 -8.57
C LEU A 217 -3.22 -10.25 -8.82
N VAL A 218 -2.12 -9.52 -8.94
CA VAL A 218 -0.76 -10.04 -9.13
C VAL A 218 0.13 -9.56 -8.00
N TYR A 219 1.24 -10.26 -7.79
CA TYR A 219 2.17 -9.97 -6.72
C TYR A 219 3.57 -9.68 -7.26
N GLN A 220 4.36 -8.92 -6.50
CA GLN A 220 5.74 -8.57 -6.85
C GLN A 220 6.68 -8.66 -5.64
N SER A 221 7.98 -8.54 -5.90
CA SER A 221 9.02 -8.41 -4.88
C SER A 221 9.10 -9.59 -3.89
N ARG A 222 8.85 -10.81 -4.39
CA ARG A 222 9.11 -12.04 -3.63
C ARG A 222 10.59 -12.09 -3.25
N SER A 223 10.87 -12.19 -1.96
CA SER A 223 12.24 -11.96 -1.49
C SER A 223 12.71 -12.90 -0.37
N GLY A 224 12.01 -14.01 -0.20
CA GLY A 224 12.35 -15.13 0.67
C GLY A 224 12.92 -16.33 -0.10
N PRO A 225 13.34 -17.38 0.63
CA PRO A 225 13.92 -18.56 0.00
C PRO A 225 12.91 -19.25 -0.93
N PRO A 226 13.35 -19.91 -2.03
CA PRO A 226 12.47 -20.58 -2.98
C PRO A 226 11.53 -21.64 -2.36
N SER A 227 11.95 -22.23 -1.23
CA SER A 227 11.18 -23.24 -0.49
C SER A 227 10.02 -22.70 0.34
N MET A 228 9.97 -21.38 0.57
CA MET A 228 8.85 -20.74 1.25
C MET A 228 7.76 -20.45 0.20
N PRO A 229 6.51 -20.88 0.42
CA PRO A 229 5.37 -20.45 -0.39
C PRO A 229 5.05 -18.97 -0.16
N TRP A 230 4.78 -18.26 -1.24
CA TRP A 230 4.38 -16.85 -1.26
C TRP A 230 3.08 -16.73 -2.04
N LEU A 231 2.42 -15.58 -1.94
CA LEU A 231 1.25 -15.29 -2.77
C LEU A 231 1.66 -15.15 -4.24
N GLU A 232 0.85 -15.74 -5.11
CA GLU A 232 1.06 -15.88 -6.55
C GLU A 232 -0.24 -15.47 -7.29
N PRO A 233 -0.18 -15.12 -8.58
CA PRO A 233 0.99 -15.17 -9.48
C PRO A 233 1.94 -13.97 -9.33
N ASP A 234 3.21 -14.16 -9.73
CA ASP A 234 4.14 -13.05 -9.95
C ASP A 234 3.70 -12.21 -11.15
N VAL A 235 3.91 -10.88 -11.07
CA VAL A 235 3.51 -9.94 -12.13
C VAL A 235 4.17 -10.27 -13.48
N ASN A 236 5.44 -10.65 -13.50
CA ASN A 236 6.15 -10.93 -14.74
C ASN A 236 5.71 -12.28 -15.35
N ASP A 237 5.50 -13.29 -14.50
CA ASP A 237 4.95 -14.58 -14.93
C ASP A 237 3.55 -14.40 -15.53
N ALA A 238 2.70 -13.62 -14.85
CA ALA A 238 1.35 -13.33 -15.32
C ALA A 238 1.35 -12.55 -16.65
N ILE A 239 2.27 -11.59 -16.83
CA ILE A 239 2.47 -10.86 -18.09
C ILE A 239 2.85 -11.81 -19.22
N GLY A 240 3.75 -12.77 -18.97
CA GLY A 240 4.19 -13.76 -19.96
C GLY A 240 3.06 -14.67 -20.49
N GLU A 241 1.98 -14.83 -19.73
CA GLU A 241 0.81 -15.61 -20.16
C GLU A 241 -0.16 -14.81 -21.04
N LEU A 242 -0.11 -13.48 -21.03
CA LEU A 242 -1.11 -12.63 -21.67
C LEU A 242 -1.15 -12.77 -23.21
N PRO A 243 -0.04 -12.93 -23.94
CA PRO A 243 -0.10 -13.15 -25.39
C PRO A 243 -0.87 -14.41 -25.78
N ALA A 244 -0.75 -15.49 -24.99
CA ALA A 244 -1.50 -16.73 -25.21
C ALA A 244 -3.01 -16.56 -24.97
N LYS A 245 -3.41 -15.55 -24.18
CA LYS A 245 -4.80 -15.14 -23.95
C LYS A 245 -5.30 -14.14 -25.00
N GLY A 246 -4.46 -13.78 -25.98
CA GLY A 246 -4.79 -12.83 -27.05
C GLY A 246 -4.68 -11.36 -26.65
N ARG A 247 -4.10 -11.04 -25.49
CA ARG A 247 -3.94 -9.65 -25.05
C ARG A 247 -2.90 -8.93 -25.90
N ARG A 248 -3.13 -7.63 -26.08
CA ARG A 248 -2.27 -6.67 -26.78
C ARG A 248 -1.79 -5.56 -25.84
N ALA A 249 -2.48 -5.35 -24.71
CA ALA A 249 -2.09 -4.37 -23.72
C ALA A 249 -2.34 -4.82 -22.27
N VAL A 250 -1.58 -4.22 -21.37
CA VAL A 250 -1.71 -4.39 -19.92
C VAL A 250 -1.69 -3.03 -19.21
N VAL A 251 -2.64 -2.80 -18.31
CA VAL A 251 -2.62 -1.65 -17.40
C VAL A 251 -2.25 -2.14 -16.01
N ILE A 252 -1.11 -1.68 -15.49
CA ILE A 252 -0.56 -2.10 -14.20
C ILE A 252 -0.93 -1.07 -13.14
N VAL A 253 -1.73 -1.49 -12.17
CA VAL A 253 -2.25 -0.66 -11.08
C VAL A 253 -1.54 -1.01 -9.78
N PRO A 254 -0.63 -0.17 -9.22
CA PRO A 254 0.13 -0.47 -8.00
C PRO A 254 -0.74 -0.35 -6.73
N LEU A 255 -1.79 -1.16 -6.63
CA LEU A 255 -2.86 -1.06 -5.64
C LEU A 255 -2.38 -1.25 -4.20
N GLY A 256 -1.25 -1.94 -4.00
CA GLY A 256 -0.61 -2.15 -2.71
C GLY A 256 0.14 -0.94 -2.14
N PHE A 257 0.30 0.14 -2.91
CA PHE A 257 1.28 1.19 -2.65
C PHE A 257 0.66 2.57 -2.52
N VAL A 258 1.20 3.38 -1.61
CA VAL A 258 0.76 4.77 -1.42
C VAL A 258 1.71 5.78 -2.06
N SER A 259 2.93 5.39 -2.38
CA SER A 259 3.95 6.27 -2.95
C SER A 259 4.98 5.46 -3.74
N ASP A 260 5.63 6.10 -4.72
CA ASP A 260 6.61 5.48 -5.59
C ASP A 260 7.96 5.30 -4.88
N HIS A 261 8.15 4.23 -4.12
CA HIS A 261 9.49 3.91 -3.63
C HIS A 261 10.31 3.12 -4.66
N MET A 262 11.61 2.98 -4.38
CA MET A 262 12.58 2.36 -5.30
C MET A 262 12.13 1.00 -5.84
N GLU A 263 11.62 0.14 -4.94
CA GLU A 263 11.15 -1.20 -5.28
C GLU A 263 9.93 -1.17 -6.22
N VAL A 264 8.98 -0.24 -6.01
CA VAL A 264 7.83 -0.07 -6.92
C VAL A 264 8.29 0.42 -8.29
N LYS A 265 9.15 1.44 -8.32
CA LYS A 265 9.66 1.98 -9.57
C LYS A 265 10.46 0.94 -10.33
N TRP A 266 11.33 0.21 -9.66
CA TRP A 266 12.13 -0.82 -10.32
C TRP A 266 11.26 -1.96 -10.81
N ASP A 267 10.46 -2.58 -9.94
CA ASP A 267 9.68 -3.76 -10.30
C ASP A 267 8.63 -3.44 -11.38
N LEU A 268 8.02 -2.25 -11.35
CA LEU A 268 6.93 -1.91 -12.26
C LEU A 268 7.37 -1.05 -13.46
N ASP A 269 8.15 0.02 -13.24
CA ASP A 269 8.59 0.89 -14.35
C ASP A 269 9.72 0.23 -15.16
N ASN A 270 10.51 -0.66 -14.56
CA ASN A 270 11.57 -1.37 -15.24
C ASN A 270 11.15 -2.80 -15.59
N GLU A 271 11.07 -3.70 -14.61
CA GLU A 271 10.95 -5.14 -14.89
C GLU A 271 9.61 -5.51 -15.55
N ALA A 272 8.48 -5.09 -14.99
CA ALA A 272 7.18 -5.41 -15.58
C ALA A 272 6.95 -4.74 -16.94
N THR A 273 7.48 -3.52 -17.12
CA THR A 273 7.40 -2.80 -18.41
C THR A 273 8.30 -3.44 -19.46
N GLU A 274 9.51 -3.87 -19.09
CA GLU A 274 10.41 -4.66 -19.94
C GLU A 274 9.77 -6.01 -20.31
N SER A 275 9.24 -6.74 -19.33
CA SER A 275 8.54 -8.01 -19.55
C SER A 275 7.34 -7.85 -20.50
N ALA A 276 6.56 -6.77 -20.35
CA ALA A 276 5.47 -6.47 -21.27
C ALA A 276 5.98 -6.23 -22.70
N ALA A 277 7.05 -5.45 -22.85
CA ALA A 277 7.65 -5.18 -24.16
C ALA A 277 8.23 -6.44 -24.81
N GLU A 278 8.90 -7.31 -24.05
CA GLU A 278 9.42 -8.60 -24.52
C GLU A 278 8.31 -9.55 -25.00
N ASN A 279 7.13 -9.45 -24.39
CA ASN A 279 5.93 -10.18 -24.77
C ASN A 279 5.07 -9.47 -25.83
N GLY A 280 5.52 -8.33 -26.36
CA GLY A 280 4.82 -7.60 -27.42
C GLY A 280 3.54 -6.89 -26.97
N LEU A 281 3.46 -6.53 -25.68
CA LEU A 281 2.31 -5.84 -25.08
C LEU A 281 2.59 -4.34 -24.94
N TYR A 282 1.60 -3.51 -25.25
CA TYR A 282 1.60 -2.11 -24.83
C TYR A 282 1.28 -2.03 -23.34
N SER A 283 2.15 -1.44 -22.53
CA SER A 283 1.96 -1.35 -21.09
C SER A 283 1.75 0.10 -20.64
N VAL A 284 0.83 0.26 -19.68
CA VAL A 284 0.62 1.53 -18.97
C VAL A 284 0.66 1.27 -17.48
N ARG A 285 1.52 1.99 -16.75
CA ARG A 285 1.53 1.95 -15.29
C ARG A 285 0.76 3.13 -14.72
N VAL A 286 -0.17 2.85 -13.82
CA VAL A 286 -0.94 3.83 -13.08
C VAL A 286 -0.07 4.44 -11.95
N PRO A 287 -0.11 5.77 -11.72
CA PRO A 287 0.61 6.39 -10.62
C PRO A 287 0.09 5.91 -9.25
N THR A 288 0.98 5.86 -8.26
CA THR A 288 0.57 5.70 -6.85
C THR A 288 -0.11 6.97 -6.33
N PRO A 289 -0.89 6.89 -5.22
CA PRO A 289 -1.58 8.04 -4.64
C PRO A 289 -0.68 9.26 -4.37
N GLY A 290 0.53 9.06 -3.85
CA GLY A 290 1.50 10.14 -3.57
C GLY A 290 0.87 11.28 -2.76
N VAL A 291 0.74 12.45 -3.38
CA VAL A 291 0.12 13.66 -2.81
C VAL A 291 -1.23 14.01 -3.45
N HIS A 292 -1.90 13.05 -4.08
CA HIS A 292 -3.22 13.24 -4.68
C HIS A 292 -4.18 13.86 -3.66
N ALA A 293 -4.93 14.89 -4.08
CA ALA A 293 -5.75 15.70 -3.18
C ALA A 293 -6.75 14.85 -2.38
N ALA A 294 -7.45 13.91 -3.04
CA ALA A 294 -8.37 12.99 -2.37
C ALA A 294 -7.68 12.11 -1.31
N TYR A 295 -6.43 11.70 -1.55
CA TYR A 295 -5.66 10.88 -0.61
C TYR A 295 -5.24 11.69 0.61
N VAL A 296 -4.71 12.89 0.40
CA VAL A 296 -4.36 13.82 1.49
C VAL A 296 -5.59 14.14 2.34
N ASP A 297 -6.73 14.43 1.72
CA ASP A 297 -7.99 14.65 2.42
C ASP A 297 -8.43 13.40 3.21
N GLY A 298 -8.34 12.22 2.61
CA GLY A 298 -8.71 10.98 3.27
C GLY A 298 -7.84 10.64 4.47
N LEU A 299 -6.53 10.91 4.40
CA LEU A 299 -5.65 10.74 5.56
C LEU A 299 -6.04 11.66 6.72
N ILE A 300 -6.43 12.90 6.43
CA ILE A 300 -6.92 13.83 7.45
C ILE A 300 -8.26 13.33 8.00
N ASP A 301 -9.18 12.89 7.15
CA ASP A 301 -10.48 12.38 7.57
C ASP A 301 -10.34 11.17 8.50
N LEU A 302 -9.42 10.24 8.21
CA LEU A 302 -9.10 9.11 9.10
C LEU A 302 -8.58 9.56 10.47
N VAL A 303 -7.77 10.63 10.51
CA VAL A 303 -7.30 11.21 11.78
C VAL A 303 -8.47 11.81 12.56
N LEU A 304 -9.39 12.51 11.88
CA LEU A 304 -10.58 13.09 12.50
C LEU A 304 -11.57 12.02 12.96
N GLU A 305 -11.81 10.97 12.18
CA GLU A 305 -12.60 9.79 12.57
C GLU A 305 -12.10 9.25 13.92
N ARG A 306 -10.77 9.11 14.05
CA ARG A 306 -10.14 8.58 15.26
C ARG A 306 -10.17 9.56 16.43
N ARG A 307 -9.91 10.85 16.19
CA ARG A 307 -9.87 11.92 17.20
C ARG A 307 -11.25 12.16 17.79
N ASP A 308 -12.27 12.24 16.94
CA ASP A 308 -13.63 12.64 17.32
C ASP A 308 -14.49 11.42 17.73
N GLY A 309 -13.95 10.21 17.60
CA GLY A 309 -14.65 8.99 17.98
C GLY A 309 -15.87 8.70 17.10
N MET A 310 -15.76 8.99 15.80
CA MET A 310 -16.85 8.85 14.83
C MET A 310 -17.40 7.42 14.85
N ALA A 311 -18.73 7.28 14.88
CA ALA A 311 -19.37 5.97 14.94
C ALA A 311 -19.08 5.18 13.64
N ALA A 312 -18.90 3.87 13.76
CA ALA A 312 -18.52 3.03 12.62
C ALA A 312 -19.52 3.13 11.44
N ALA A 313 -20.82 3.30 11.72
CA ALA A 313 -21.84 3.43 10.69
C ALA A 313 -21.72 4.70 9.84
N ASP A 314 -21.04 5.73 10.34
CA ASP A 314 -20.90 7.01 9.66
C ASP A 314 -19.57 7.11 8.87
N ARG A 315 -18.65 6.13 9.02
CA ARG A 315 -17.31 6.18 8.43
C ARG A 315 -17.35 5.81 6.95
N PRO A 316 -16.80 6.64 6.06
CA PRO A 316 -16.77 6.34 4.63
C PRO A 316 -15.97 5.08 4.30
N HIS A 317 -16.56 4.19 3.51
CA HIS A 317 -15.92 3.00 2.97
C HIS A 317 -16.54 2.64 1.62
N MET A 318 -15.75 2.09 0.71
CA MET A 318 -16.20 1.74 -0.63
C MET A 318 -16.43 0.23 -0.83
N THR A 319 -16.06 -0.61 0.13
CA THR A 319 -16.16 -2.08 0.03
C THR A 319 -17.03 -2.65 1.14
N ASP A 320 -17.69 -3.79 0.90
CA ASP A 320 -18.47 -4.51 1.91
C ASP A 320 -17.61 -5.08 3.07
N LEU A 321 -16.28 -5.04 2.94
CA LEU A 321 -15.37 -5.43 4.02
C LEU A 321 -15.23 -4.35 5.10
N GLY A 322 -15.65 -3.14 4.77
CA GLY A 322 -15.52 -1.91 5.53
C GLY A 322 -16.68 -1.54 6.44
N PRO A 323 -16.53 -0.46 7.23
CA PRO A 323 -15.26 0.18 7.51
C PRO A 323 -14.43 -0.69 8.45
N TRP A 324 -13.10 -0.67 8.28
CA TRP A 324 -12.22 -1.46 9.16
C TRP A 324 -12.22 -0.93 10.60
N TYR A 325 -11.82 -1.77 11.55
CA TYR A 325 -11.77 -1.39 12.97
C TYR A 325 -10.51 -0.56 13.31
N ASP A 326 -10.64 0.35 14.28
CA ASP A 326 -9.51 1.15 14.79
C ASP A 326 -8.63 0.38 15.78
N VAL A 327 -9.20 -0.64 16.44
CA VAL A 327 -8.55 -1.34 17.55
C VAL A 327 -8.30 -2.80 17.15
N CYS A 328 -7.05 -3.10 16.81
CA CYS A 328 -6.64 -4.45 16.46
C CYS A 328 -6.78 -5.43 17.64
N ARG A 329 -7.19 -6.67 17.35
CA ARG A 329 -7.18 -7.79 18.32
C ARG A 329 -5.74 -8.20 18.66
N THR A 330 -5.55 -8.79 19.84
CA THR A 330 -4.24 -9.23 20.36
C THR A 330 -3.49 -10.10 19.35
N GLY A 331 -4.18 -11.07 18.73
CA GLY A 331 -3.62 -12.01 17.77
C GLY A 331 -3.71 -11.63 16.29
N CYS A 332 -4.14 -10.41 15.99
CA CYS A 332 -4.37 -9.99 14.61
C CYS A 332 -3.05 -9.72 13.88
N CYS A 333 -2.90 -10.25 12.67
CA CYS A 333 -1.74 -10.05 11.80
C CYS A 333 -0.40 -10.50 12.42
N GLU A 334 -0.38 -11.57 13.21
CA GLU A 334 0.85 -12.06 13.84
C GLU A 334 1.79 -12.77 12.87
N ASN A 335 3.10 -12.55 13.04
CA ASN A 335 4.13 -13.38 12.42
C ASN A 335 4.63 -14.43 13.41
N VAL A 336 4.11 -15.66 13.27
CA VAL A 336 4.38 -16.78 14.19
C VAL A 336 5.87 -17.09 14.31
N ARG A 337 6.66 -16.85 13.26
CA ARG A 337 8.11 -17.14 13.23
C ARG A 337 8.90 -16.19 14.13
N LEU A 338 8.42 -14.98 14.35
CA LEU A 338 9.10 -13.95 15.14
C LEU A 338 8.71 -13.98 16.62
N GLY A 339 7.75 -14.82 17.00
CA GLY A 339 7.19 -14.87 18.35
C GLY A 339 6.28 -13.68 18.66
N PHE A 340 5.61 -13.74 19.80
CA PHE A 340 4.73 -12.65 20.24
C PHE A 340 5.55 -11.48 20.79
N LYS A 341 5.33 -10.28 20.22
CA LYS A 341 5.95 -9.03 20.67
C LYS A 341 4.92 -8.05 21.22
N PRO A 342 5.31 -7.17 22.17
CA PRO A 342 4.48 -6.05 22.59
C PRO A 342 4.05 -5.20 21.38
N ALA A 343 2.80 -4.76 21.35
CA ALA A 343 2.28 -3.87 20.32
C ALA A 343 1.29 -2.90 20.93
N VAL A 344 1.43 -1.61 20.63
CA VAL A 344 0.50 -0.55 21.10
C VAL A 344 -0.69 -0.37 20.14
N SER A 345 -1.61 0.55 20.42
CA SER A 345 -2.75 0.87 19.54
C SER A 345 -3.66 -0.32 19.19
N GLY A 346 -3.90 -1.22 20.14
CA GLY A 346 -4.85 -2.34 20.02
C GLY A 346 -5.30 -2.85 21.37
N LEU A 347 -6.01 -3.98 21.41
CA LEU A 347 -6.35 -4.64 22.66
C LEU A 347 -5.09 -5.12 23.37
N ALA A 348 -5.04 -4.90 24.68
CA ALA A 348 -4.03 -5.50 25.53
C ALA A 348 -4.17 -7.03 25.49
N PRO A 349 -3.06 -7.79 25.56
CA PRO A 349 -3.10 -9.25 25.57
C PRO A 349 -3.95 -9.87 26.67
#